data_AF-A0A1W9NXE0-F1
#
_entry.id   AF-A0A1W9NXE0-F1
#
_cell.length_a   1.000
_cell.length_b   1.000
_cell.length_c   1.000
_cell.angle_alpha   90.00
_cell.angle_beta   90.00
_cell.angle_gamma   90.00
#
_symmetry.space_group_name_H-M   'P 1'
#
loop_
_entity.id
_entity.type
_entity.pdbx_description
1 polymer ?
#
loop_
_entity_poly.entity_id
_entity_poly.type
_entity_poly.pdbx_seq_one_letter_code
_entity_poly.pdbx_strand_id
1 'polypeptide(L)'
;MDGPRISATDLKKNVSQVLSEVYFHKKPTIVERYGKAIVKIVPITSKAKEKAPLKEVLNAYYGALPSFPPAAKARKFRKRSLSL
;
A
#
# COMPACT_ATOMS: atom_id res chain seq x y z
N MET A 1 17.88 -1.93 23.58
CA MET A 1 18.42 -3.28 23.28
C MET A 1 18.97 -3.25 21.87
N ASP A 2 20.29 -3.18 21.75
CA ASP A 2 20.96 -3.26 20.45
C ASP A 2 20.94 -4.71 19.98
N GLY A 3 20.39 -4.96 18.80
CA GLY A 3 20.27 -6.32 18.28
C GLY A 3 21.58 -6.83 17.67
N PRO A 4 21.53 -7.95 16.92
CA PRO A 4 22.73 -8.65 16.48
C PRO A 4 23.68 -7.76 15.65
N ARG A 5 24.98 -7.94 15.88
CA ARG A 5 26.06 -7.28 15.14
C ARG A 5 26.52 -8.20 14.02
N ILE A 6 26.59 -7.68 12.80
CA ILE A 6 27.06 -8.41 11.62
C ILE A 6 28.13 -7.62 10.89
N SER A 7 29.06 -8.31 10.22
CA SER A 7 30.05 -7.63 9.39
C SER A 7 29.42 -7.13 8.07
N ALA A 8 29.99 -6.06 7.50
CA ALA A 8 29.57 -5.56 6.19
C ALA A 8 29.76 -6.63 5.07
N THR A 9 30.72 -7.53 5.23
CA THR A 9 30.97 -8.63 4.31
C THR A 9 29.86 -9.68 4.39
N ASP A 10 29.41 -10.02 5.59
CA ASP A 10 28.32 -10.97 5.81
C ASP A 10 26.98 -10.40 5.37
N LEU A 11 26.76 -9.10 5.61
CA LEU A 11 25.61 -8.40 5.05
C LEU A 11 25.59 -8.56 3.52
N LYS A 12 26.71 -8.31 2.83
CA LYS A 12 26.78 -8.45 1.36
C LYS A 12 26.50 -9.87 0.88
N LYS A 13 26.97 -10.90 1.59
CA LYS A 13 26.76 -12.31 1.23
C LYS A 13 25.31 -12.77 1.47
N ASN A 14 24.71 -12.33 2.57
CA ASN A 14 23.44 -12.87 3.08
C ASN A 14 22.34 -11.81 3.22
N VAL A 15 22.29 -10.81 2.32
CA VAL A 15 21.38 -9.66 2.40
C VAL A 15 19.92 -10.09 2.64
N SER A 16 19.42 -11.05 1.87
CA SER A 16 18.01 -11.47 1.93
C SER A 16 17.63 -12.04 3.29
N GLN A 17 18.52 -12.83 3.90
CA GLN A 17 18.28 -13.40 5.23
C GLN A 17 18.26 -12.31 6.29
N VAL A 18 19.23 -11.40 6.26
CA VAL A 18 19.31 -10.27 7.20
C VAL A 18 18.06 -9.39 7.10
N LEU A 19 17.61 -9.06 5.89
CA LEU A 19 16.39 -8.27 5.69
C LEU A 19 15.14 -9.02 6.16
N SER A 20 15.08 -10.35 5.99
CA SER A 20 13.98 -11.18 6.47
C SER A 20 13.90 -11.17 7.99
N GLU A 21 15.04 -11.27 8.67
CA GLU A 21 15.10 -11.20 10.14
C GLU A 21 14.69 -9.83 10.67
N VAL A 22 15.14 -8.76 10.02
CA VAL A 22 14.75 -7.40 10.38
C VAL A 22 13.25 -7.20 10.17
N TYR A 23 12.71 -7.64 9.04
CA TYR A 23 11.32 -7.41 8.67
C TYR A 23 10.33 -8.26 9.45
N PHE A 24 10.49 -9.59 9.44
CA PHE A 24 9.55 -10.52 10.05
C PHE A 24 9.71 -10.63 11.56
N HIS A 25 10.96 -10.68 12.04
CA HIS A 25 11.23 -10.85 13.47
C HIS A 25 11.39 -9.51 14.21
N LYS A 26 11.29 -8.38 13.50
CA LYS A 26 11.41 -7.01 14.04
C LYS A 26 12.70 -6.80 14.84
N LYS A 27 13.75 -7.54 14.51
CA LYS A 27 15.05 -7.47 15.19
C LYS A 27 15.90 -6.39 14.53
N PRO A 28 16.26 -5.30 15.22
CA PRO A 28 17.17 -4.29 14.65
C PRO A 28 18.57 -4.88 14.55
N THR A 29 19.29 -4.63 13.47
CA THR A 29 20.61 -5.22 13.20
C THR A 29 21.65 -4.13 13.01
N ILE A 30 22.83 -4.28 13.63
CA ILE A 30 23.95 -3.33 13.50
C ILE A 30 24.98 -3.91 12.54
N VAL A 31 25.39 -3.12 11.57
CA VAL A 31 26.39 -3.47 10.56
C VAL A 31 27.71 -2.82 10.92
N GLU A 32 28.75 -3.64 11.02
CA GLU A 32 30.09 -3.23 11.39
C GLU A 32 31.09 -3.44 10.25
N ARG A 33 32.11 -2.58 10.17
CA ARG A 33 33.26 -2.77 9.30
C ARG A 33 34.52 -2.41 10.08
N TYR A 34 35.50 -3.31 10.09
CA TYR A 34 36.75 -3.15 10.83
C TYR A 34 36.53 -2.80 12.31
N GLY A 35 35.56 -3.45 12.96
CA GLY A 35 35.26 -3.24 14.39
C GLY A 35 34.52 -1.95 14.72
N LYS A 36 34.08 -1.18 13.71
CA LYS A 36 33.29 0.04 13.90
C LYS A 36 31.88 -0.14 13.33
N ALA A 37 30.87 0.25 14.11
CA ALA A 37 29.50 0.32 13.63
C ALA A 37 29.35 1.42 12.56
N ILE A 38 28.75 1.07 11.43
CA ILE A 38 28.54 2.00 10.30
C ILE A 38 27.05 2.26 10.09
N VAL A 39 26.22 1.22 10.14
CA VAL A 39 24.78 1.33 9.84
C VAL A 39 23.97 0.54 10.85
N LYS A 40 22.80 1.05 11.23
CA LYS A 40 21.79 0.32 11.98
C LYS A 40 20.55 0.16 11.10
N ILE A 41 20.16 -1.08 10.86
CA ILE A 41 18.95 -1.42 10.11
C ILE A 41 17.82 -1.60 11.13
N VAL A 42 16.79 -0.78 11.00
CA VAL A 42 15.62 -0.81 11.88
C VAL A 42 14.40 -1.10 11.01
N PRO A 43 13.52 -2.04 11.40
CA PRO A 43 12.29 -2.27 10.67
C PRO A 43 11.45 -1.00 10.66
N ILE A 44 10.97 -0.60 9.48
CA ILE A 44 10.04 0.51 9.36
C ILE A 44 8.69 0.02 9.87
N THR A 45 8.40 0.24 11.15
CA THR A 45 7.05 0.15 11.66
C THR A 45 6.33 1.42 11.25
N SER A 46 5.89 1.49 9.99
CA SER A 46 4.83 2.46 9.69
C SER A 46 3.68 2.08 10.62
N LYS A 47 3.33 2.93 11.58
CA LYS A 47 1.93 2.96 12.02
C LYS A 47 1.16 3.00 10.71
N ALA A 48 0.39 1.94 10.46
CA ALA A 48 -0.30 1.69 9.20
C ALA A 48 -0.73 3.04 8.65
N LYS A 49 -0.37 3.35 7.38
CA LYS A 49 -0.96 4.47 6.62
C LYS A 49 -2.33 4.70 7.22
N GLU A 50 -2.54 5.84 7.89
CA GLU A 50 -3.87 6.19 8.38
C GLU A 50 -4.76 5.94 7.17
N LYS A 51 -5.56 4.86 7.24
CA LYS A 51 -6.43 4.50 6.13
C LYS A 51 -7.22 5.77 5.94
N ALA A 52 -7.02 6.46 4.80
CA ALA A 52 -7.72 7.70 4.49
C ALA A 52 -9.14 7.52 5.01
N PRO A 53 -9.58 8.35 5.98
CA PRO A 53 -10.62 7.99 6.94
C PRO A 53 -11.78 7.37 6.17
N LEU A 54 -11.87 6.03 6.26
CA LEU A 54 -12.75 5.26 5.37
C LEU A 54 -14.19 5.75 5.51
N LYS A 55 -14.51 6.26 6.71
CA LYS A 55 -15.73 6.95 7.08
C LYS A 55 -15.94 8.28 6.32
N GLU A 56 -14.92 9.11 6.15
CA GLU A 56 -15.02 10.36 5.40
C GLU A 56 -15.19 10.11 3.90
N VAL A 57 -14.44 9.15 3.34
CA VAL A 57 -14.59 8.75 1.93
C VAL A 57 -15.98 8.13 1.70
N LEU A 58 -16.43 7.24 2.58
CA LEU A 58 -17.78 6.69 2.48
C LEU A 58 -18.83 7.79 2.62
N ASN A 59 -18.74 8.70 3.59
CA ASN A 59 -19.69 9.80 3.72
C ASN A 59 -19.74 10.71 2.49
N ALA A 60 -18.61 10.92 1.80
CA ALA A 60 -18.57 11.74 0.59
C ALA A 60 -19.29 11.11 -0.61
N TYR A 61 -19.33 9.77 -0.69
CA TYR A 61 -19.83 9.05 -1.88
C TYR A 61 -21.02 8.12 -1.61
N TYR A 62 -21.34 7.82 -0.35
CA TYR A 62 -22.45 6.96 0.03
C TYR A 62 -23.76 7.71 -0.16
N GLY A 63 -24.63 7.19 -1.02
CA GLY A 63 -25.88 7.87 -1.42
C GLY A 63 -25.71 8.93 -2.51
N ALA A 64 -24.48 9.23 -2.94
CA ALA A 64 -24.23 9.99 -4.15
C ALA A 64 -24.54 9.09 -5.36
N LEU A 65 -25.82 8.92 -5.69
CA LEU A 65 -26.20 8.50 -7.03
C LEU A 65 -25.67 9.60 -7.96
N PRO A 66 -24.73 9.31 -8.89
CA PRO A 66 -24.42 10.28 -9.93
C PRO A 66 -25.76 10.63 -10.57
N SER A 67 -26.07 11.93 -10.64
CA SER A 67 -27.34 12.42 -11.17
C SER A 67 -27.62 11.65 -12.46
N PHE A 68 -28.55 10.69 -12.41
CA PHE A 68 -28.82 9.88 -13.57
C PHE A 68 -29.34 10.87 -14.62
N PRO A 69 -28.68 11.02 -15.78
CA PRO A 69 -29.10 12.00 -16.76
C PRO A 69 -30.58 11.72 -17.05
N PRO A 70 -31.46 12.74 -17.05
CA PRO A 70 -32.88 12.51 -17.15
C PRO A 70 -33.16 11.64 -18.38
N ALA A 71 -33.70 10.43 -18.14
CA ALA A 71 -34.03 9.45 -19.17
C ALA A 71 -35.22 9.88 -20.05
N ALA A 72 -35.49 11.19 -20.10
CA ALA A 72 -36.50 11.84 -20.93
C ALA A 72 -35.95 12.32 -22.28
N LYS A 73 -34.78 11.84 -22.73
CA LYS A 73 -34.42 11.94 -24.15
C LYS A 73 -35.44 11.14 -24.94
N ALA A 74 -36.36 11.86 -25.58
CA ALA A 74 -37.48 11.35 -26.37
C ALA A 74 -37.10 10.08 -27.15
N ARG A 75 -37.65 8.94 -26.75
CA ARG A 75 -37.61 7.71 -27.54
C ARG A 75 -38.41 7.97 -28.82
N LYS A 76 -37.73 8.35 -29.91
CA LYS A 76 -38.35 8.41 -31.23
C LYS A 76 -38.54 6.99 -31.75
N PHE A 77 -39.68 6.37 -31.43
CA PHE A 77 -40.09 5.15 -32.11
C PHE A 77 -40.37 5.46 -33.58
N ARG A 78 -39.56 4.90 -34.48
CA ARG A 78 -39.82 4.97 -35.92
C ARG A 78 -41.03 4.08 -36.22
N LYS A 79 -42.20 4.70 -36.44
CA LYS A 79 -43.37 3.97 -36.96
C LYS A 79 -43.06 3.53 -38.38
N ARG A 80 -43.04 2.22 -38.65
CA ARG A 80 -43.09 1.67 -40.01
C ARG A 80 -44.56 1.54 -40.39
N SER A 81 -44.94 2.05 -41.56
CA SER A 81 -46.26 1.77 -42.14
C SER A 81 -46.28 0.32 -42.58
N LEU A 82 -47.19 -0.47 -42.01
CA LEU A 82 -47.54 -1.78 -42.53
C LEU A 82 -48.58 -1.55 -43.62
N SER A 83 -48.23 -1.81 -44.89
CA SER A 83 -49.22 -2.02 -45.93
C SER A 83 -49.79 -3.42 -45.76
N LEU A 84 -51.10 -3.51 -45.57
CA LEU A 84 -51.86 -4.76 -45.69
C LEU A 84 -52.01 -5.14 -47.16
#